data_AF-A0A2H6ND24-F1
#
_entry.id   AF-A0A2H6ND24-F1
#
_cell.length_a   1.000
_cell.length_b   1.000
_cell.length_c   1.000
_cell.angle_alpha   90.00
_cell.angle_beta   90.00
_cell.angle_gamma   90.00
#
_symmetry.space_group_name_H-M   'P 1'
#
loop_
_entity.id
_entity.type
_entity.pdbx_description
1 polymer ?
#
loop_
_entity_poly.entity_id
_entity_poly.type
_entity_poly.pdbx_seq_one_letter_code
_entity_poly.pdbx_strand_id
1 'polypeptide(L)'
;MFLSQYSSVRRQEVFSLSQPGGHPYNWTAICGECLNLLSDLTQKLIIQQEIAAANGRLKQPSAGDLTQSFSSPDLQLTGYPDEPHPVMVVAKDAKEAAEPGSLYMWLQNKKEQIKSFMSKRVLIMYFFNKHPEASIQALFSDTQMHIWALEGLSHLVASSFTEDKYGVVQTTLPAILSTLLTLQEVIDKHFKLPHVSSKPPKTSGNLADTSYKTLRFALRSSLKTAIYRITTTFGEHLNAVQVSSEHKKRLRQFLEFKE
;
A
#
# COMPACT_ATOMS: atom_id res chain seq x y z
N MET A 1 -8.52 -21.84 9.35
CA MET A 1 -8.02 -23.23 9.37
C MET A 1 -7.68 -23.61 7.94
N PHE A 2 -6.42 -23.95 7.63
CA PHE A 2 -5.99 -24.20 6.24
C PHE A 2 -6.23 -25.65 5.84
N LEU A 3 -6.91 -25.88 4.71
CA LEU A 3 -7.09 -27.23 4.17
C LEU A 3 -5.76 -27.90 3.83
N SER A 4 -4.75 -27.11 3.44
CA SER A 4 -3.37 -27.58 3.24
C SER A 4 -2.73 -28.15 4.49
N GLN A 5 -3.21 -27.80 5.69
CA GLN A 5 -2.69 -28.32 6.95
C GLN A 5 -3.38 -29.63 7.36
N TYR A 6 -4.69 -29.74 7.21
CA TYR A 6 -5.47 -30.82 7.84
C TYR A 6 -5.97 -31.92 6.88
N SER A 7 -5.96 -31.69 5.56
CA SER A 7 -6.51 -32.65 4.60
C SER A 7 -5.43 -33.34 3.77
N SER A 8 -4.96 -34.50 4.25
CA SER A 8 -3.97 -35.32 3.52
C SER A 8 -4.50 -35.78 2.15
N VAL A 9 -5.79 -36.14 2.05
CA VAL A 9 -6.43 -36.53 0.79
C VAL A 9 -6.31 -35.42 -0.27
N ARG A 10 -6.65 -34.18 0.10
CA ARG A 10 -6.53 -33.04 -0.83
C ARG A 10 -5.08 -32.74 -1.20
N ARG A 11 -4.14 -32.88 -0.27
CA ARG A 11 -2.71 -32.72 -0.58
C ARG A 11 -2.21 -33.79 -1.55
N GLN A 12 -2.68 -35.01 -1.42
CA GLN A 12 -2.33 -36.08 -2.34
C GLN A 12 -2.77 -35.77 -3.78
N GLU A 13 -3.93 -35.13 -3.96
CA GLU A 13 -4.38 -34.61 -5.27
C GLU A 13 -3.45 -33.50 -5.78
N VAL A 14 -2.99 -32.60 -4.90
CA VAL A 14 -2.03 -31.54 -5.25
C VAL A 14 -0.71 -32.12 -5.75
N PHE A 15 -0.20 -33.16 -5.11
CA PHE A 15 1.06 -33.81 -5.49
C PHE A 15 0.91 -34.86 -6.61
N SER A 16 -0.32 -35.11 -7.08
CA SER A 16 -0.57 -36.12 -8.10
C SER A 16 -0.09 -35.69 -9.49
N LEU A 17 0.16 -36.69 -10.33
CA LEU A 17 0.50 -36.49 -11.74
C LEU A 17 -0.72 -36.75 -12.63
N SER A 18 -0.87 -35.95 -13.68
CA SER A 18 -1.91 -36.15 -14.69
C SER A 18 -1.69 -37.41 -15.53
N GLN A 19 -2.78 -37.96 -16.07
CA GLN A 19 -2.77 -39.15 -16.93
C GLN A 19 -3.51 -38.88 -18.24
N PRO A 20 -3.00 -39.30 -19.42
CA PRO A 20 -1.63 -39.77 -19.68
C PRO A 20 -0.66 -38.58 -19.84
N GLY A 21 0.46 -38.54 -19.12
CA GLY A 21 1.45 -37.46 -19.30
C GLY A 21 2.39 -37.23 -18.13
N GLY A 22 2.00 -37.62 -16.91
CA GLY A 22 2.90 -37.56 -15.76
C GLY A 22 3.23 -36.14 -15.31
N HIS A 23 2.43 -35.12 -15.67
CA HIS A 23 2.73 -33.72 -15.34
C HIS A 23 2.06 -33.30 -14.01
N PRO A 24 2.76 -32.58 -13.13
CA PRO A 24 2.22 -32.14 -11.84
C PRO A 24 1.42 -30.84 -11.96
N TYR A 25 0.38 -30.80 -12.80
CA TYR A 25 -0.36 -29.57 -13.10
C TYR A 25 -0.92 -28.88 -11.86
N ASN A 26 -1.48 -29.63 -10.90
CA ASN A 26 -2.05 -29.07 -9.69
C ASN A 26 -0.99 -28.34 -8.86
N TRP A 27 0.16 -28.99 -8.64
CA TRP A 27 1.29 -28.37 -7.95
C TRP A 27 1.83 -27.16 -8.70
N THR A 28 2.08 -27.28 -10.00
CA THR A 28 2.62 -26.18 -10.81
C THR A 28 1.70 -24.97 -10.81
N ALA A 29 0.39 -25.18 -10.92
CA ALA A 29 -0.58 -24.09 -10.86
C ALA A 29 -0.59 -23.43 -9.48
N ILE A 30 -0.74 -24.20 -8.39
CA ILE A 30 -0.81 -23.65 -7.03
C ILE A 30 0.49 -22.95 -6.65
N CYS A 31 1.63 -23.60 -6.87
CA CYS A 31 2.94 -23.05 -6.56
C CYS A 31 3.21 -21.80 -7.42
N GLY A 32 2.90 -21.85 -8.72
CA GLY A 32 3.07 -20.73 -9.64
C GLY A 32 2.28 -19.49 -9.18
N GLU A 33 0.99 -19.65 -8.89
CA GLU A 33 0.15 -18.55 -8.39
C GLU A 33 0.65 -17.99 -7.05
N CYS A 34 1.04 -18.86 -6.10
CA CYS A 34 1.58 -18.40 -4.83
C CYS A 34 2.89 -17.62 -5.01
N LEU A 35 3.80 -18.12 -5.84
CA LEU A 35 5.07 -17.44 -6.12
C LEU A 35 4.87 -16.11 -6.86
N ASN A 36 3.90 -16.04 -7.77
CA ASN A 36 3.53 -14.80 -8.46
C ASN A 36 3.01 -13.75 -7.48
N LEU A 37 2.09 -14.11 -6.59
CA LEU A 37 1.58 -13.20 -5.56
C LEU A 37 2.71 -12.67 -4.66
N LEU A 38 3.58 -13.56 -4.18
CA LEU A 38 4.69 -13.17 -3.30
C LEU A 38 5.72 -12.30 -4.04
N SER A 39 5.95 -12.57 -5.32
CA SER A 39 6.86 -11.78 -6.15
C SER A 39 6.28 -10.39 -6.46
N ASP A 40 4.98 -10.29 -6.75
CA ASP A 40 4.28 -9.02 -6.94
C ASP A 40 4.35 -8.16 -5.68
N LEU A 41 4.09 -8.75 -4.51
CA LEU A 41 4.26 -8.05 -3.23
C LEU A 41 5.70 -7.56 -3.03
N THR A 42 6.69 -8.40 -3.36
CA THR A 42 8.10 -8.05 -3.27
C THR A 42 8.40 -6.82 -4.15
N GLN A 43 7.93 -6.81 -5.40
CA GLN A 43 8.12 -5.67 -6.31
C GLN A 43 7.42 -4.41 -5.81
N LYS A 44 6.17 -4.51 -5.34
CA LYS A 44 5.43 -3.39 -4.75
C LYS A 44 6.18 -2.77 -3.57
N LEU A 45 6.75 -3.59 -2.69
CA LEU A 45 7.54 -3.11 -1.55
C LEU A 45 8.84 -2.42 -1.97
N ILE A 46 9.54 -2.95 -3.00
CA ILE A 46 10.74 -2.31 -3.55
C ILE A 46 10.39 -0.93 -4.14
N ILE A 47 9.34 -0.85 -4.97
CA ILE A 47 8.89 0.39 -5.60
C ILE A 47 8.52 1.43 -4.53
N GLN A 48 7.78 1.02 -3.49
CA GLN A 48 7.42 1.91 -2.38
C GLN A 48 8.65 2.44 -1.65
N GLN A 49 9.68 1.62 -1.46
CA GLN A 49 10.95 2.02 -0.87
C GLN A 49 11.68 3.07 -1.72
N GLU A 50 11.73 2.87 -3.05
CA GLU A 50 12.36 3.83 -3.97
C GLU A 50 11.64 5.18 -3.98
N ILE A 51 10.30 5.18 -4.01
CA ILE A 51 9.49 6.40 -3.93
C ILE A 51 9.74 7.12 -2.59
N ALA A 52 9.81 6.40 -1.47
CA ALA A 52 10.09 6.98 -0.17
C ALA A 52 11.51 7.60 -0.12
N ALA A 53 12.50 6.92 -0.70
CA ALA A 53 13.88 7.42 -0.77
C ALA A 53 14.02 8.66 -1.68
N ALA A 54 13.28 8.72 -2.78
CA ALA A 54 13.23 9.87 -3.68
C ALA A 54 12.58 11.09 -3.00
N ASN A 55 11.48 10.89 -2.28
CA ASN A 55 10.77 11.95 -1.55
C ASN A 55 11.56 12.47 -0.33
N GLY A 56 12.42 11.64 0.28
CA GLY A 56 13.31 12.06 1.36
C GLY A 56 14.42 13.03 0.93
N ARG A 57 14.68 13.16 -0.38
CA ARG A 57 15.71 14.06 -0.93
C ARG A 57 15.19 15.46 -1.28
N LEU A 58 13.88 15.70 -1.16
CA LEU A 58 13.22 16.97 -1.46
C LEU A 58 12.53 17.58 -0.22
N LYS A 59 13.32 17.93 0.81
CA LYS A 59 13.04 18.98 1.82
C LYS A 59 14.43 19.51 2.24
N GLN A 60 14.82 20.78 2.11
CA GLN A 60 14.11 22.07 2.14
C GLN A 60 15.03 23.15 1.49
N PRO A 61 14.50 24.23 0.88
CA PRO A 61 15.29 25.43 0.55
C PRO A 61 15.76 26.10 1.85
N SER A 62 17.04 26.45 1.90
CA SER A 62 17.59 27.26 3.00
C SER A 62 16.99 28.66 2.92
N ALA A 63 16.07 28.98 3.83
CA ALA A 63 15.61 30.34 4.06
C ALA A 63 16.77 31.13 4.67
N GLY A 64 17.44 31.92 3.83
CA GLY A 64 18.38 32.94 4.27
C GLY A 64 17.60 34.15 4.78
N ASP A 65 17.92 34.54 6.00
CA ASP A 65 17.60 35.81 6.65
C ASP A 65 17.71 37.02 5.72
N LEU A 66 16.78 37.96 5.86
CA LEU A 66 17.12 39.39 6.00
C LEU A 66 15.91 40.16 6.54
N THR A 67 16.00 40.42 7.84
CA THR A 67 15.36 41.52 8.56
C THR A 67 15.50 42.85 7.82
N GLN A 68 14.40 43.57 7.62
CA GLN A 68 14.43 45.04 7.65
C GLN A 68 13.10 45.61 8.15
N SER A 69 13.20 46.17 9.36
CA SER A 69 12.33 47.17 10.01
C SER A 69 11.90 48.27 9.04
N PHE A 70 10.71 48.85 9.22
CA PHE A 70 10.52 50.29 9.54
C PHE A 70 9.02 50.65 9.70
N SER A 71 8.69 51.02 10.93
CA SER A 71 7.82 52.11 11.42
C SER A 71 6.49 52.47 10.73
N SER A 72 5.42 52.43 11.55
CA SER A 72 4.21 53.27 11.42
C SER A 72 4.51 54.75 11.70
N PRO A 73 3.60 55.68 11.32
CA PRO A 73 2.67 56.20 12.33
C PRO A 73 1.23 56.44 11.85
N ASP A 74 0.34 56.50 12.86
CA ASP A 74 -1.08 56.89 12.87
C ASP A 74 -1.37 58.29 12.31
N LEU A 75 -2.60 58.51 11.79
CA LEU A 75 -3.62 59.39 12.40
C LEU A 75 -4.84 59.68 11.48
N GLN A 76 -6.02 59.53 12.10
CA GLN A 76 -7.21 60.39 12.04
C GLN A 76 -8.31 60.21 10.98
N LEU A 77 -9.47 60.69 11.45
CA LEU A 77 -10.87 60.34 11.22
C LEU A 77 -11.64 61.65 10.90
N THR A 78 -12.81 61.51 10.27
CA THR A 78 -13.97 62.43 10.20
C THR A 78 -14.07 63.43 9.04
N GLY A 79 -15.29 63.53 8.47
CA GLY A 79 -15.80 64.74 7.80
C GLY A 79 -16.56 64.53 6.46
N TYR A 80 -17.90 64.49 6.49
CA TYR A 80 -18.86 64.71 5.38
C TYR A 80 -18.91 66.21 4.95
N PRO A 81 -19.85 66.70 4.10
CA PRO A 81 -20.48 66.25 2.83
C PRO A 81 -20.40 67.36 1.71
N ASP A 82 -20.78 67.09 0.45
CA ASP A 82 -21.74 67.93 -0.33
C ASP A 82 -21.97 67.46 -1.79
N GLU A 83 -23.23 67.52 -2.20
CA GLU A 83 -23.84 67.46 -3.57
C GLU A 83 -23.79 68.88 -4.21
N PRO A 84 -24.01 69.13 -5.54
CA PRO A 84 -25.21 68.70 -6.29
C PRO A 84 -25.12 68.42 -7.82
N HIS A 85 -26.17 67.74 -8.32
CA HIS A 85 -26.66 67.54 -9.71
C HIS A 85 -26.77 68.81 -10.61
N PRO A 86 -27.24 68.80 -11.91
CA PRO A 86 -27.87 67.76 -12.78
C PRO A 86 -27.32 67.75 -14.25
N VAL A 87 -27.80 66.93 -15.20
CA VAL A 87 -28.88 67.24 -16.18
C VAL A 87 -29.21 65.97 -17.00
N MET A 88 -30.51 65.71 -17.18
CA MET A 88 -31.11 64.71 -18.08
C MET A 88 -31.03 65.12 -19.56
N VAL A 89 -30.78 64.15 -20.47
CA VAL A 89 -31.31 64.21 -21.85
C VAL A 89 -31.85 62.84 -22.30
N VAL A 90 -33.18 62.83 -22.38
CA VAL A 90 -34.15 62.16 -23.25
C VAL A 90 -33.65 61.17 -24.34
N ALA A 91 -34.19 59.95 -24.21
CA ALA A 91 -34.78 59.01 -25.17
C ALA A 91 -34.06 58.54 -26.45
N LYS A 92 -34.05 57.21 -26.64
CA LYS A 92 -34.65 56.61 -27.84
C LYS A 92 -35.01 55.13 -27.67
N ASP A 93 -36.15 54.79 -28.27
CA ASP A 93 -36.82 53.49 -28.39
C ASP A 93 -35.91 52.31 -28.77
N ALA A 94 -36.25 51.11 -28.31
CA ALA A 94 -36.60 49.99 -29.20
C ALA A 94 -37.07 48.77 -28.41
N LYS A 95 -37.94 48.02 -29.08
CA LYS A 95 -38.68 46.84 -28.66
C LYS A 95 -37.81 45.65 -28.24
N GLU A 96 -38.48 44.73 -27.56
CA GLU A 96 -38.59 43.31 -27.94
C GLU A 96 -37.96 42.27 -27.00
N ALA A 97 -38.71 41.17 -26.90
CA ALA A 97 -38.33 39.83 -26.48
C ALA A 97 -38.11 39.59 -24.98
N ALA A 98 -39.08 38.86 -24.41
CA ALA A 98 -38.93 38.10 -23.18
C ALA A 98 -37.70 37.17 -23.28
N GLU A 99 -36.69 37.47 -22.47
CA GLU A 99 -35.41 36.76 -22.38
C GLU A 99 -35.53 35.47 -21.54
N PRO A 100 -35.27 34.27 -22.09
CA PRO A 100 -35.03 33.06 -21.29
C PRO A 100 -33.68 33.09 -20.55
N GLY A 101 -32.92 34.20 -20.67
CA GLY A 101 -31.63 34.41 -20.02
C GLY A 101 -31.69 34.54 -18.50
N SER A 102 -32.83 34.90 -17.90
CA SER A 102 -32.91 35.08 -16.44
C SER A 102 -32.81 33.77 -15.67
N LEU A 103 -33.44 32.69 -16.16
CA LEU A 103 -33.37 31.36 -15.53
C LEU A 103 -32.01 30.69 -15.74
N TYR A 104 -31.43 30.83 -16.94
CA TYR A 104 -30.10 30.28 -17.21
C TYR A 104 -29.03 31.02 -16.41
N MET A 105 -29.10 32.34 -16.35
CA MET A 105 -28.19 33.15 -15.52
C MET A 105 -28.39 32.89 -14.03
N TRP A 106 -29.64 32.74 -13.55
CA TRP A 106 -29.92 32.35 -12.16
C TRP A 106 -29.38 30.96 -11.83
N LEU A 107 -29.52 29.99 -12.75
CA LEU A 107 -29.03 28.62 -12.58
C LEU A 107 -27.50 28.59 -12.56
N GLN A 108 -26.83 29.35 -13.42
CA GLN A 108 -25.37 29.48 -13.41
C GLN A 108 -24.88 30.17 -12.13
N ASN A 109 -25.56 31.23 -11.70
CA ASN A 109 -25.19 31.92 -10.46
C ASN A 109 -25.43 31.02 -9.23
N LYS A 110 -26.51 30.22 -9.22
CA LYS A 110 -26.78 29.18 -8.21
C LYS A 110 -25.77 28.05 -8.25
N LYS A 111 -25.32 27.62 -9.44
CA LYS A 111 -24.29 26.60 -9.62
C LYS A 111 -22.96 27.07 -9.02
N GLU A 112 -22.55 28.30 -9.29
CA GLU A 112 -21.33 28.88 -8.71
C GLU A 112 -21.47 29.13 -7.19
N GLN A 113 -22.65 29.52 -6.71
CA GLN A 113 -22.96 29.61 -5.28
C GLN A 113 -22.85 28.24 -4.59
N ILE A 114 -23.43 27.19 -5.16
CA ILE A 114 -23.35 25.81 -4.67
C ILE A 114 -21.91 25.32 -4.71
N LYS A 115 -21.16 25.58 -5.78
CA LYS A 115 -19.75 25.23 -5.89
C LYS A 115 -18.91 25.93 -4.82
N SER A 116 -19.16 27.21 -4.55
CA SER A 116 -18.48 27.95 -3.47
C SER A 116 -18.92 27.47 -2.08
N PHE A 117 -20.18 27.04 -1.91
CA PHE A 117 -20.68 26.47 -0.65
C PHE A 117 -20.11 25.06 -0.41
N MET A 118 -19.99 24.24 -1.47
CA MET A 118 -19.41 22.91 -1.44
C MET A 118 -17.90 22.99 -1.18
N SER A 119 -17.19 23.95 -1.79
CA SER A 119 -15.75 24.14 -1.57
C SER A 119 -15.43 24.73 -0.18
N LYS A 120 -16.32 25.56 0.37
CA LYS A 120 -16.16 26.17 1.71
C LYS A 120 -16.52 25.23 2.86
N ARG A 121 -17.25 24.14 2.62
CA ARG A 121 -17.62 23.18 3.66
C ARG A 121 -16.70 21.96 3.63
N VAL A 122 -15.66 22.02 4.46
CA VAL A 122 -14.70 20.93 4.75
C VAL A 122 -15.41 19.59 5.04
N LEU A 123 -16.60 19.64 5.65
CA LEU A 123 -17.41 18.46 5.96
C LEU A 123 -17.95 17.72 4.73
N ILE A 124 -18.24 18.43 3.63
CA ILE A 124 -18.72 17.80 2.39
C ILE A 124 -17.54 17.16 1.64
N MET A 125 -16.39 17.85 1.61
CA MET A 125 -15.14 17.25 1.15
C MET A 125 -14.74 16.02 2.00
N TYR A 126 -15.11 15.96 3.28
CA TYR A 126 -14.95 14.76 4.12
C TYR A 126 -15.86 13.59 3.71
N PHE A 127 -17.08 13.84 3.21
CA PHE A 127 -17.96 12.79 2.68
C PHE A 127 -17.61 12.33 1.26
N PHE A 128 -17.03 13.21 0.44
CA PHE A 128 -16.62 12.91 -0.94
C PHE A 128 -15.16 12.49 -1.08
N ASN A 129 -14.32 12.70 -0.06
CA ASN A 129 -13.01 12.08 0.00
C ASN A 129 -13.20 10.58 0.26
N LYS A 130 -12.71 9.77 -0.67
CA LYS A 130 -12.61 8.30 -0.55
C LYS A 130 -12.18 7.94 0.87
N HIS A 131 -13.09 7.31 1.61
CA HIS A 131 -12.92 7.05 3.04
C HIS A 131 -11.61 6.30 3.29
N PRO A 132 -10.70 6.79 4.15
CA PRO A 132 -9.40 6.16 4.38
C PRO A 132 -9.54 4.69 4.83
N GLU A 133 -10.64 4.33 5.51
CA GLU A 133 -10.95 2.94 5.88
C GLU A 133 -11.10 2.00 4.69
N ALA A 134 -11.66 2.45 3.57
CA ALA A 134 -11.77 1.62 2.38
C ALA A 134 -10.38 1.31 1.78
N SER A 135 -9.42 2.24 1.92
CA SER A 135 -8.03 2.03 1.52
C SER A 135 -7.29 1.10 2.49
N ILE A 136 -7.56 1.20 3.79
CA ILE A 136 -6.98 0.34 4.83
C ILE A 136 -7.48 -1.09 4.67
N GLN A 137 -8.80 -1.26 4.50
CA GLN A 137 -9.42 -2.55 4.27
C GLN A 137 -8.93 -3.18 2.96
N ALA A 138 -8.75 -2.39 1.89
CA ALA A 138 -8.15 -2.87 0.65
C ALA A 138 -6.70 -3.34 0.86
N LEU A 139 -5.88 -2.57 1.59
CA LEU A 139 -4.49 -2.95 1.88
C LEU A 139 -4.39 -4.22 2.75
N PHE A 140 -5.27 -4.35 3.75
CA PHE A 140 -5.36 -5.56 4.56
C PHE A 140 -5.84 -6.76 3.75
N SER A 141 -6.89 -6.59 2.96
CA SER A 141 -7.45 -7.68 2.16
C SER A 141 -6.41 -8.17 1.15
N ASP A 142 -5.69 -7.25 0.50
CA ASP A 142 -4.58 -7.56 -0.39
C ASP A 142 -3.51 -8.38 0.36
N THR A 143 -3.07 -7.92 1.53
CA THR A 143 -1.97 -8.58 2.25
C THR A 143 -2.39 -9.88 2.96
N GLN A 144 -3.65 -10.01 3.38
CA GLN A 144 -4.18 -11.26 3.93
C GLN A 144 -4.09 -12.39 2.90
N MET A 145 -4.37 -12.10 1.62
CA MET A 145 -4.18 -13.09 0.55
C MET A 145 -2.72 -13.53 0.45
N HIS A 146 -1.76 -12.60 0.56
CA HIS A 146 -0.33 -12.93 0.56
C HIS A 146 0.08 -13.78 1.77
N ILE A 147 -0.43 -13.47 2.97
CA ILE A 147 -0.20 -14.27 4.18
C ILE A 147 -0.79 -15.68 4.00
N TRP A 148 -2.01 -15.81 3.46
CA TRP A 148 -2.63 -17.11 3.24
C TRP A 148 -1.92 -17.92 2.15
N ALA A 149 -1.48 -17.29 1.07
CA ALA A 149 -0.67 -17.95 0.03
C ALA A 149 0.65 -18.46 0.62
N LEU A 150 1.33 -17.62 1.40
CA LEU A 150 2.56 -17.96 2.11
C LEU A 150 2.39 -19.12 3.10
N GLU A 151 1.40 -19.02 3.99
CA GLU A 151 1.12 -20.05 4.99
C GLU A 151 0.67 -21.35 4.32
N GLY A 152 -0.23 -21.25 3.33
CA GLY A 152 -0.71 -22.38 2.54
C GLY A 152 0.42 -23.12 1.84
N LEU A 153 1.27 -22.38 1.11
CA LEU A 153 2.43 -22.92 0.42
C LEU A 153 3.42 -23.58 1.40
N SER A 154 3.72 -22.94 2.52
CA SER A 154 4.65 -23.52 3.51
C SER A 154 4.15 -24.84 4.10
N HIS A 155 2.84 -25.00 4.31
CA HIS A 155 2.26 -26.27 4.78
C HIS A 155 2.28 -27.36 3.70
N LEU A 156 2.02 -27.00 2.45
CA LEU A 156 2.13 -27.93 1.33
C LEU A 156 3.58 -28.41 1.16
N VAL A 157 4.53 -27.48 1.15
CA VAL A 157 5.96 -27.80 1.05
C VAL A 157 6.40 -28.69 2.22
N ALA A 158 6.04 -28.36 3.46
CA ALA A 158 6.38 -29.20 4.61
C ALA A 158 5.76 -30.61 4.50
N SER A 159 4.47 -30.70 4.17
CA SER A 159 3.79 -32.00 4.05
C SER A 159 4.34 -32.84 2.90
N SER A 160 4.87 -32.20 1.85
CA SER A 160 5.48 -32.88 0.71
C SER A 160 6.65 -33.77 1.11
N PHE A 161 7.36 -33.46 2.19
CA PHE A 161 8.51 -34.26 2.64
C PHE A 161 8.15 -35.73 2.86
N THR A 162 6.94 -36.00 3.36
CA THR A 162 6.45 -37.38 3.59
C THR A 162 5.40 -37.83 2.56
N GLU A 163 4.68 -36.89 1.94
CA GLU A 163 3.52 -37.21 1.10
C GLU A 163 3.79 -37.16 -0.42
N ASP A 164 4.82 -36.43 -0.87
CA ASP A 164 5.13 -36.27 -2.29
C ASP A 164 5.93 -37.48 -2.82
N LYS A 165 5.21 -38.44 -3.38
CA LYS A 165 5.77 -39.68 -3.94
C LYS A 165 6.57 -39.47 -5.22
N TYR A 166 6.35 -38.36 -5.91
CA TYR A 166 6.94 -38.11 -7.23
C TYR A 166 8.07 -37.08 -7.18
N GLY A 167 8.29 -36.45 -6.03
CA GLY A 167 9.34 -35.44 -5.82
C GLY A 167 9.09 -34.13 -6.56
N VAL A 168 7.84 -33.85 -6.96
CA VAL A 168 7.47 -32.67 -7.75
C VAL A 168 7.78 -31.39 -6.99
N VAL A 169 7.58 -31.37 -5.66
CA VAL A 169 7.83 -30.20 -4.82
C VAL A 169 9.33 -29.91 -4.71
N GLN A 170 10.15 -30.95 -4.63
CA GLN A 170 11.61 -30.82 -4.51
C GLN A 170 12.23 -30.08 -5.72
N THR A 171 11.67 -30.27 -6.91
CA THR A 171 12.14 -29.57 -8.12
C THR A 171 11.94 -28.06 -8.04
N THR A 172 10.89 -27.61 -7.35
CA THR A 172 10.54 -26.19 -7.18
C THR A 172 11.03 -25.58 -5.87
N LEU A 173 11.50 -26.41 -4.93
CA LEU A 173 11.96 -25.98 -3.61
C LEU A 173 13.05 -24.87 -3.64
N PRO A 174 14.05 -24.90 -4.55
CA PRO A 174 15.03 -23.81 -4.63
C PRO A 174 14.39 -22.45 -5.00
N ALA A 175 13.41 -22.47 -5.90
CA ALA A 175 12.70 -21.26 -6.33
C ALA A 175 11.86 -20.70 -5.17
N ILE A 176 11.12 -21.57 -4.47
CA ILE A 176 10.32 -21.19 -3.30
C ILE A 176 11.19 -20.53 -2.24
N LEU A 177 12.28 -21.18 -1.84
CA LEU A 177 13.19 -20.64 -0.83
C LEU A 177 13.79 -19.29 -1.26
N SER A 178 14.18 -19.17 -2.52
CA SER A 178 14.72 -17.91 -3.05
C SER A 178 13.69 -16.78 -2.99
N THR A 179 12.44 -17.03 -3.36
CA THR A 179 11.36 -16.03 -3.27
C THR A 179 11.07 -15.64 -1.82
N LEU A 180 10.98 -16.60 -0.90
CA LEU A 180 10.73 -16.31 0.52
C LEU A 180 11.86 -15.51 1.16
N LEU A 181 13.11 -15.88 0.89
CA LEU A 181 14.29 -15.16 1.39
C LEU A 181 14.38 -13.76 0.78
N THR A 182 14.13 -13.61 -0.53
CA THR A 182 14.11 -12.31 -1.21
C THR A 182 13.07 -11.38 -0.58
N LEU A 183 11.83 -11.88 -0.41
CA LEU A 183 10.75 -11.13 0.23
C LEU A 183 11.14 -10.73 1.66
N GLN A 184 11.79 -11.63 2.40
CA GLN A 184 12.27 -11.34 3.75
C GLN A 184 13.30 -10.20 3.75
N GLU A 185 14.23 -10.18 2.80
CA GLU A 185 15.21 -9.08 2.73
C GLU A 185 14.55 -7.74 2.48
N VAL A 186 13.59 -7.71 1.56
CA VAL A 186 12.87 -6.49 1.19
C VAL A 186 12.05 -5.98 2.37
N ILE A 187 11.31 -6.88 3.03
CA ILE A 187 10.60 -6.61 4.27
C ILE A 187 11.58 -6.05 5.31
N ASP A 188 12.69 -6.71 5.57
CA ASP A 188 13.70 -6.26 6.53
C ASP A 188 14.28 -4.88 6.20
N LYS A 189 14.57 -4.59 4.94
CA LYS A 189 15.10 -3.29 4.48
C LYS A 189 14.04 -2.19 4.58
N HIS A 190 12.83 -2.44 4.08
CA HIS A 190 11.69 -1.52 4.17
C HIS A 190 11.37 -1.16 5.62
N PHE A 191 11.69 -2.06 6.54
CA PHE A 191 11.35 -1.96 7.95
C PHE A 191 12.50 -1.52 8.86
N LYS A 192 13.77 -1.63 8.42
CA LYS A 192 14.95 -1.09 9.12
C LYS A 192 15.26 0.37 8.78
N LEU A 193 14.62 0.95 7.76
CA LEU A 193 14.66 2.39 7.53
C LEU A 193 14.03 3.11 8.74
N PRO A 194 14.80 3.95 9.47
CA PRO A 194 14.27 4.65 10.61
C PRO A 194 13.12 5.54 10.14
N HIS A 195 12.08 5.63 10.96
CA HIS A 195 11.44 6.92 11.13
C HIS A 195 12.53 7.94 11.46
N VAL A 196 13.13 8.61 10.47
CA VAL A 196 13.96 9.82 10.64
C VAL A 196 13.05 11.01 10.98
N SER A 197 12.15 10.79 11.92
CA SER A 197 11.38 11.81 12.61
C SER A 197 11.30 11.37 14.06
N SER A 198 12.42 11.53 14.74
CA SER A 198 12.55 11.51 16.19
C SER A 198 11.82 12.71 16.81
N LYS A 199 10.51 12.82 16.58
CA LYS A 199 9.55 13.54 17.41
C LYS A 199 8.27 12.72 17.38
N PRO A 200 7.76 12.24 18.52
CA PRO A 200 6.44 11.64 18.56
C PRO A 200 5.46 12.74 18.14
N PRO A 201 4.67 12.59 17.07
CA PRO A 201 3.51 13.44 16.90
C PRO A 201 2.61 13.10 18.09
N LYS A 202 2.47 14.04 19.02
CA LYS A 202 1.37 14.06 19.97
C LYS A 202 0.09 14.34 19.18
N THR A 203 -0.30 13.39 18.33
CA THR A 203 -1.52 13.44 17.54
C THR A 203 -2.17 12.07 17.66
N SER A 204 -3.08 12.02 18.63
CA SER A 204 -4.03 10.95 18.86
C SER A 204 -4.64 10.44 17.55
N GLY A 205 -4.59 9.11 17.33
CA GLY A 205 -5.62 8.40 16.58
C GLY A 205 -5.50 8.30 15.05
N ASN A 206 -4.32 8.05 14.48
CA ASN A 206 -4.27 7.65 13.06
C ASN A 206 -4.48 6.13 12.92
N LEU A 207 -5.74 5.72 12.74
CA LEU A 207 -6.15 4.30 12.58
C LEU A 207 -5.36 3.59 11.48
N ALA A 208 -5.05 4.28 10.37
CA ALA A 208 -4.25 3.79 9.25
C ALA A 208 -2.80 3.42 9.64
N ASP A 209 -2.21 4.16 10.57
CA ASP A 209 -0.82 3.95 10.97
C ASP A 209 -0.69 2.73 11.91
N THR A 210 -1.71 2.48 12.73
CA THR A 210 -1.82 1.28 13.58
C THR A 210 -1.99 0.02 12.72
N SER A 211 -2.73 0.16 11.63
CA SER A 211 -3.16 -0.93 10.78
C SER A 211 -2.02 -1.42 9.87
N TYR A 212 -1.30 -0.48 9.25
CA TYR A 212 -0.05 -0.73 8.52
C TYR A 212 1.03 -1.38 9.40
N LYS A 213 1.19 -0.92 10.65
CA LYS A 213 2.11 -1.53 11.62
C LYS A 213 1.71 -2.96 11.96
N THR A 214 0.44 -3.20 12.24
CA THR A 214 -0.10 -4.54 12.53
C THR A 214 0.16 -5.50 11.37
N LEU A 215 -0.09 -5.04 10.15
CA LEU A 215 0.15 -5.80 8.93
C LEU A 215 1.61 -6.17 8.74
N ARG A 216 2.51 -5.20 8.94
CA ARG A 216 3.96 -5.40 8.91
C ARG A 216 4.42 -6.50 9.86
N PHE A 217 3.93 -6.48 11.10
CA PHE A 217 4.29 -7.52 12.08
C PHE A 217 3.70 -8.88 11.69
N ALA A 218 2.45 -8.91 11.23
CA ALA A 218 1.79 -10.13 10.80
C ALA A 218 2.53 -10.79 9.62
N LEU A 219 2.85 -10.03 8.57
CA LEU A 219 3.55 -10.55 7.40
C LEU A 219 4.97 -11.03 7.76
N ARG A 220 5.73 -10.24 8.54
CA ARG A 220 7.08 -10.62 8.97
C ARG A 220 7.05 -11.89 9.82
N SER A 221 6.11 -11.99 10.76
CA SER A 221 5.94 -13.17 11.61
C SER A 221 5.55 -14.40 10.79
N SER A 222 4.62 -14.24 9.85
CA SER A 222 4.15 -15.33 8.97
C SER A 222 5.28 -15.83 8.07
N LEU A 223 6.11 -14.93 7.54
CA LEU A 223 7.26 -15.27 6.71
C LEU A 223 8.35 -16.01 7.48
N LYS A 224 8.71 -15.52 8.67
CA LYS A 224 9.66 -16.20 9.55
C LYS A 224 9.15 -17.60 9.91
N THR A 225 7.87 -17.72 10.24
CA THR A 225 7.22 -19.01 10.55
C THR A 225 7.23 -19.95 9.35
N ALA A 226 6.92 -19.45 8.14
CA ALA A 226 6.93 -20.25 6.91
C ALA A 226 8.33 -20.77 6.57
N ILE A 227 9.36 -19.91 6.69
CA ILE A 227 10.75 -20.32 6.45
C ILE A 227 11.17 -21.36 7.48
N TYR A 228 10.91 -21.12 8.78
CA TYR A 228 11.22 -22.12 9.81
C TYR A 228 10.51 -23.44 9.57
N ARG A 229 9.23 -23.42 9.22
CA ARG A 229 8.49 -24.65 8.91
C ARG A 229 9.19 -25.46 7.84
N ILE A 230 9.65 -24.81 6.76
CA ILE A 230 10.38 -25.50 5.69
C ILE A 230 11.75 -25.97 6.18
N THR A 231 12.52 -25.11 6.85
CA THR A 231 13.88 -25.46 7.29
C THR A 231 13.90 -26.55 8.35
N THR A 232 12.97 -26.56 9.30
CA THR A 232 12.87 -27.63 10.29
C THR A 232 12.34 -28.94 9.71
N THR A 233 11.56 -28.88 8.62
CA THR A 233 11.02 -30.09 7.97
C THR A 233 12.07 -30.78 7.10
N PHE A 234 12.79 -30.02 6.27
CA PHE A 234 13.80 -30.58 5.35
C PHE A 234 15.19 -30.67 5.99
N GLY A 235 15.48 -29.87 7.02
CA GLY A 235 16.72 -29.93 7.80
C GLY A 235 17.97 -29.88 6.93
N GLU A 236 18.86 -30.84 7.14
CA GLU A 236 20.14 -30.95 6.45
C GLU A 236 20.01 -31.19 4.94
N HIS A 237 18.87 -31.70 4.48
CA HIS A 237 18.63 -31.95 3.05
C HIS A 237 18.63 -30.64 2.25
N LEU A 238 18.39 -29.51 2.93
CA LEU A 238 18.49 -28.18 2.32
C LEU A 238 19.91 -27.79 1.91
N ASN A 239 20.96 -28.45 2.44
CA ASN A 239 22.34 -28.18 2.03
C ASN A 239 22.62 -28.58 0.58
N ALA A 240 21.88 -29.57 0.07
CA ALA A 240 21.95 -30.07 -1.30
C ALA A 240 21.13 -29.23 -2.28
N VAL A 241 20.23 -28.36 -1.80
CA VAL A 241 19.38 -27.51 -2.63
C VAL A 241 20.23 -26.42 -3.28
N GLN A 242 20.09 -26.25 -4.60
CA GLN A 242 20.83 -25.25 -5.36
C GLN A 242 20.21 -23.86 -5.20
N VAL A 243 20.67 -23.12 -4.19
CA VAL A 243 20.33 -21.71 -3.99
C VAL A 243 21.58 -20.82 -4.13
N SER A 244 21.37 -19.55 -4.51
CA SER A 244 22.43 -18.54 -4.59
C SER A 244 23.27 -18.50 -3.30
N SER A 245 24.55 -18.13 -3.39
CA SER A 245 25.47 -18.06 -2.25
C SER A 245 24.98 -17.14 -1.13
N GLU A 246 24.30 -16.04 -1.49
CA GLU A 246 23.65 -15.13 -0.53
C GLU A 246 22.49 -15.80 0.20
N HIS A 247 21.56 -16.40 -0.55
CA HIS A 247 20.44 -17.15 0.01
C HIS A 247 20.92 -18.33 0.86
N LYS A 248 22.00 -19.02 0.46
CA LYS A 248 22.59 -20.14 1.22
C LYS A 248 23.11 -19.69 2.60
N LYS A 249 23.69 -18.49 2.70
CA LYS A 249 24.15 -17.94 3.98
C LYS A 249 22.98 -17.66 4.92
N ARG A 250 21.90 -17.06 4.41
CA ARG A 250 20.70 -16.77 5.22
C ARG A 250 19.95 -18.03 5.61
N LEU A 251 19.83 -18.97 4.69
CA LEU A 251 19.24 -20.29 4.97
C LEU A 251 19.97 -21.00 6.10
N ARG A 252 21.32 -20.92 6.15
CA ARG A 252 22.10 -21.43 7.29
C ARG A 252 21.78 -20.75 8.61
N GLN A 253 21.55 -19.43 8.62
CA GLN A 253 21.15 -18.72 9.85
C GLN A 253 19.81 -19.25 10.38
N PHE A 254 18.86 -19.56 9.49
CA PHE A 254 17.60 -20.19 9.87
C PHE A 254 17.77 -21.64 10.35
N LEU A 255 18.64 -22.43 9.71
CA LEU A 255 18.94 -23.79 10.16
C LEU A 255 19.60 -23.81 11.55
N GLU A 256 20.41 -22.80 11.86
CA GLU A 256 21.11 -22.65 13.15
C GLU A 256 20.31 -21.85 14.19
N PHE A 257 19.11 -21.36 13.86
CA PHE A 257 18.29 -20.49 14.72
C PHE A 257 19.00 -19.18 15.16
N LYS A 258 19.84 -18.61 14.27
CA LYS A 258 20.66 -17.40 14.50
C LYS A 258 20.17 -16.16 13.74
N GLU A 259 18.93 -16.16 13.26
CA GLU A 259 18.32 -15.09 12.46
C GLU A 259 17.47 -14.11 13.28
#